data_AF-A0A3N2FXF9-F1
#
_entry.id   AF-A0A3N2FXF9-F1
#
_cell.length_a   1.000
_cell.length_b   1.000
_cell.length_c   1.000
_cell.angle_alpha   90.00
_cell.angle_beta   90.00
_cell.angle_gamma   90.00
#
_symmetry.space_group_name_H-M   'P 1'
#
loop_
_entity.id
_entity.type
_entity.pdbx_description
1 polymer ?
#
loop_
_entity_poly.entity_id
_entity_poly.type
_entity_poly.pdbx_seq_one_letter_code
_entity_poly.pdbx_strand_id
1 'polypeptide(L)'
;MSDPITEPTTTDPAVEPPAKADDKLGEAGIAALKAEREARAAAEKRLKEFEDRDKTDAEKLAARLAEVEQREAKALRAEVAAAKGVPVSLLTGSTQAELEAHADALITFRGEKQATGLVVPKEGSTSTPKPSNEREFVKQLFGSKGD
;
A
#
# COMPACT_ATOMS: atom_id res chain seq x y z
N MET A 1 79.07 34.97 52.92
CA MET A 1 79.23 33.63 53.51
C MET A 1 78.21 32.75 52.84
N SER A 2 78.72 31.67 52.24
CA SER A 2 78.00 30.75 51.39
C SER A 2 77.37 29.66 52.27
N ASP A 3 76.05 29.50 52.19
CA ASP A 3 75.39 28.30 52.70
C ASP A 3 74.80 27.52 51.51
N PRO A 4 75.02 26.19 51.44
CA PRO A 4 74.84 25.40 50.23
C PRO A 4 73.39 24.95 50.01
N ILE A 5 72.96 25.01 48.75
CA ILE A 5 71.82 24.27 48.23
C ILE A 5 72.10 22.77 48.42
N THR A 6 71.26 22.12 49.22
CA THR A 6 71.23 20.65 49.31
C THR A 6 70.05 20.19 48.47
N GLU A 7 70.33 19.72 47.26
CA GLU A 7 69.37 19.01 46.43
C GLU A 7 69.02 17.66 47.10
N PRO A 8 67.74 17.27 47.23
CA PRO A 8 67.44 15.87 47.47
C PRO A 8 67.63 15.12 46.16
N THR A 9 68.75 14.41 46.10
CA THR A 9 69.08 13.32 45.20
C THR A 9 67.86 12.46 44.86
N THR A 10 67.57 12.39 43.57
CA THR A 10 66.92 11.28 42.86
C THR A 10 67.23 9.94 43.55
N THR A 11 66.23 9.37 44.20
CA THR A 11 66.20 7.94 44.52
C THR A 11 65.17 7.34 43.60
N ASP A 12 65.67 6.82 42.48
CA ASP A 12 64.98 5.93 41.56
C ASP A 12 64.64 4.62 42.32
N PRO A 13 63.36 4.30 42.60
CA PRO A 13 63.02 2.97 43.08
C PRO A 13 62.98 2.04 41.88
N ALA A 14 64.07 1.29 41.73
CA ALA A 14 64.16 -0.04 41.13
C ALA A 14 63.00 -0.44 40.19
N VAL A 15 63.27 -0.37 38.89
CA VAL A 15 62.49 -1.06 37.86
C VAL A 15 62.54 -2.57 38.16
N GLU A 16 61.48 -3.09 38.77
CA GLU A 16 61.16 -4.52 38.78
C GLU A 16 61.13 -5.04 37.33
N PRO A 17 61.68 -6.24 37.06
CA PRO A 17 61.71 -6.80 35.72
C PRO A 17 60.27 -6.94 35.18
N PRO A 18 60.04 -6.78 33.86
CA PRO A 18 58.70 -6.91 33.30
C PRO A 18 58.19 -8.32 33.59
N ALA A 19 57.11 -8.40 34.36
CA ALA A 19 56.35 -9.64 34.51
C ALA A 19 56.06 -10.18 33.11
N LYS A 20 56.58 -11.38 32.83
CA LYS A 20 56.41 -12.04 31.55
C LYS A 20 54.92 -12.14 31.24
N ALA A 21 54.53 -11.60 30.10
CA ALA A 21 53.18 -11.62 29.58
C ALA A 21 52.82 -13.00 28.99
N ASP A 22 52.76 -14.03 29.83
CA ASP A 22 52.31 -15.38 29.43
C ASP A 22 51.38 -16.05 30.48
N ASP A 23 50.83 -15.30 31.44
CA ASP A 23 49.89 -15.86 32.40
C ASP A 23 48.48 -15.90 31.81
N LYS A 24 48.00 -17.12 31.54
CA LYS A 24 46.57 -17.40 31.40
C LYS A 24 45.84 -16.72 32.54
N LEU A 25 44.84 -15.90 32.21
CA LEU A 25 43.94 -15.25 33.15
C LEU A 25 43.54 -16.29 34.23
N GLY A 26 43.77 -15.99 35.51
CA GLY A 26 43.39 -16.89 36.60
C GLY A 26 41.89 -17.16 36.63
N GLU A 27 41.44 -18.10 37.46
CA GLU A 27 40.02 -18.53 37.52
C GLU A 27 39.03 -17.37 37.64
N ALA A 28 39.36 -16.36 38.48
CA ALA A 28 38.57 -15.15 38.65
C ALA A 28 38.45 -14.31 37.36
N GLY A 29 39.52 -14.22 36.57
CA GLY A 29 39.50 -13.48 35.31
C GLY A 29 38.71 -14.21 34.22
N ILE A 30 38.81 -15.54 34.15
CA ILE A 30 37.98 -16.35 33.24
C ILE A 30 36.50 -16.23 33.62
N ALA A 31 36.19 -16.26 34.92
CA ALA A 31 34.83 -16.06 35.42
C ALA A 31 34.29 -14.66 35.08
N ALA A 32 35.11 -13.60 35.22
CA ALA A 32 34.73 -12.25 34.86
C ALA A 32 34.44 -12.10 33.35
N LEU A 33 35.29 -12.66 32.49
CA LEU A 33 35.07 -12.65 31.04
C LEU A 33 33.81 -13.43 30.64
N LYS A 34 33.52 -14.54 31.32
CA LYS A 34 32.29 -15.31 31.09
C LYS A 34 31.06 -14.50 31.50
N ALA A 35 31.09 -13.86 32.66
CA ALA A 35 30.02 -13.00 33.14
C ALA A 35 29.77 -11.81 32.20
N GLU A 36 30.82 -11.18 31.68
CA GLU A 36 30.71 -10.10 30.70
C GLU A 36 30.06 -10.58 29.39
N ARG A 37 30.50 -11.74 28.87
CA ARG A 37 29.92 -12.32 27.65
C ARG A 37 28.45 -12.69 27.84
N GLU A 38 28.08 -13.23 28.99
CA GLU A 38 26.68 -13.54 29.31
C GLU A 38 25.83 -12.27 29.44
N ALA A 39 26.34 -11.23 30.10
CA ALA A 39 25.67 -9.93 30.19
C ALA A 39 25.47 -9.28 28.82
N ARG A 40 26.49 -9.34 27.96
CA ARG A 40 26.43 -8.85 26.59
C ARG A 40 25.42 -9.64 25.75
N ALA A 41 25.44 -10.97 25.82
CA ALA A 41 24.48 -11.82 25.13
C ALA A 41 23.03 -11.54 25.58
N ALA A 42 22.82 -11.31 26.87
CA ALA A 42 21.51 -10.95 27.41
C ALA A 42 21.04 -9.55 26.93
N ALA A 43 21.94 -8.58 26.86
CA ALA A 43 21.65 -7.25 26.32
C ALA A 43 21.32 -7.30 24.83
N GLU A 44 22.11 -8.04 24.03
CA GLU A 44 21.86 -8.25 22.61
C GLU A 44 20.52 -8.95 22.36
N LYS A 45 20.16 -9.93 23.20
CA LYS A 45 18.85 -10.59 23.10
C LYS A 45 17.70 -9.62 23.38
N ARG A 46 17.80 -8.80 24.43
CA ARG A 46 16.78 -7.79 24.75
C ARG A 46 16.65 -6.74 23.64
N LEU A 47 17.76 -6.32 23.05
CA LEU A 47 17.75 -5.40 21.91
C LEU A 47 16.97 -5.99 20.73
N LYS A 48 17.24 -7.25 20.37
CA LYS A 48 16.51 -7.95 19.31
C LYS A 48 15.01 -8.07 19.63
N GLU A 49 14.66 -8.42 20.86
CA GLU A 49 13.25 -8.49 21.29
C GLU A 49 12.52 -7.14 21.13
N PHE A 50 13.19 -6.02 21.46
CA PHE A 50 12.64 -4.68 21.24
C PHE A 50 12.50 -4.36 19.75
N GLU A 51 13.54 -4.61 18.94
CA GLU A 51 13.48 -4.38 17.50
C GLU A 51 12.37 -5.20 16.82
N ASP A 52 12.23 -6.47 17.20
CA ASP A 52 11.21 -7.35 16.63
C ASP A 52 9.80 -6.91 17.06
N ARG A 53 9.62 -6.49 18.32
CA ARG A 53 8.36 -5.92 18.80
C ARG A 53 8.03 -4.62 18.07
N ASP A 54 8.98 -3.71 17.96
CA ASP A 54 8.76 -2.39 17.35
C ASP A 54 8.48 -2.53 15.85
N LYS A 55 9.14 -3.46 15.13
CA LYS A 55 8.77 -3.84 13.75
C LYS A 55 7.34 -4.37 13.69
N THR A 56 6.99 -5.29 14.57
CA THR A 56 5.64 -5.88 14.62
C THR A 56 4.57 -4.81 14.88
N ASP A 57 4.84 -3.85 15.75
CA ASP A 57 3.90 -2.78 16.06
C ASP A 57 3.82 -1.76 14.92
N ALA A 58 4.93 -1.44 14.26
CA ALA A 58 4.94 -0.63 13.04
C ALA A 58 4.11 -1.26 11.91
N GLU A 59 4.25 -2.58 11.70
CA GLU A 59 3.46 -3.32 10.71
C GLU A 59 1.96 -3.30 11.03
N LYS A 60 1.59 -3.48 12.31
CA LYS A 60 0.18 -3.39 12.75
C LYS A 60 -0.38 -1.98 12.55
N LEU A 61 0.40 -0.94 12.87
CA LEU A 61 -0.01 0.45 12.65
C LEU A 61 -0.18 0.75 11.18
N ALA A 62 0.75 0.32 10.33
CA ALA A 62 0.66 0.47 8.88
C ALA A 62 -0.59 -0.25 8.31
N ALA A 63 -0.88 -1.47 8.76
CA ALA A 63 -2.08 -2.20 8.35
C ALA A 63 -3.37 -1.48 8.76
N ARG A 64 -3.43 -0.91 9.98
CA ARG A 64 -4.58 -0.13 10.44
C ARG A 64 -4.75 1.17 9.66
N LEU A 65 -3.67 1.88 9.38
CA LEU A 65 -3.70 3.10 8.57
C LEU A 65 -4.20 2.79 7.15
N ALA A 66 -3.66 1.76 6.52
CA ALA A 66 -4.12 1.32 5.21
C ALA A 66 -5.62 0.95 5.22
N GLU A 67 -6.11 0.29 6.27
CA GLU A 67 -7.54 -0.03 6.39
C GLU A 67 -8.42 1.23 6.50
N VAL A 68 -7.99 2.21 7.29
CA VAL A 68 -8.70 3.50 7.43
C VAL A 68 -8.70 4.26 6.12
N GLU A 69 -7.55 4.42 5.47
CA GLU A 69 -7.43 5.08 4.17
C GLU A 69 -8.30 4.41 3.11
N GLN A 70 -8.37 3.08 3.10
CA GLN A 70 -9.24 2.35 2.17
C GLN A 70 -10.72 2.59 2.45
N ARG A 71 -11.13 2.71 3.72
CA ARG A 71 -12.50 3.03 4.10
C ARG A 71 -12.87 4.46 3.70
N GLU A 72 -11.98 5.42 3.95
CA GLU A 72 -12.18 6.82 3.57
C GLU A 72 -12.26 6.98 2.05
N ALA A 73 -11.34 6.36 1.30
CA ALA A 73 -11.38 6.39 -0.17
C ALA A 73 -12.65 5.73 -0.73
N LYS A 74 -13.19 4.69 -0.09
CA LYS A 74 -14.48 4.08 -0.47
C LYS A 74 -15.66 5.03 -0.21
N ALA A 75 -15.67 5.73 0.92
CA ALA A 75 -16.70 6.72 1.24
C ALA A 75 -16.68 7.88 0.23
N LEU A 76 -15.50 8.45 -0.03
CA LEU A 76 -15.32 9.51 -1.03
C LEU A 76 -15.79 9.06 -2.43
N ARG A 77 -15.45 7.83 -2.85
CA ARG A 77 -15.94 7.26 -4.12
C ARG A 77 -17.46 7.17 -4.16
N ALA A 78 -18.09 6.73 -3.07
CA ALA A 78 -19.55 6.62 -3.00
C ALA A 78 -20.22 8.00 -3.06
N GLU A 79 -19.67 9.00 -2.39
CA GLU A 79 -20.17 10.38 -2.39
C GLU A 79 -20.07 11.01 -3.78
N VAL A 80 -18.90 10.94 -4.43
CA VAL A 80 -18.71 11.50 -5.78
C VAL A 80 -19.58 10.78 -6.80
N ALA A 81 -19.68 9.46 -6.73
CA ALA A 81 -20.57 8.65 -7.58
C ALA A 81 -22.04 9.08 -7.45
N ALA A 82 -22.52 9.25 -6.21
CA ALA A 82 -23.89 9.68 -5.95
C ALA A 82 -24.14 11.11 -6.45
N ALA A 83 -23.20 12.02 -6.23
CA ALA A 83 -23.30 13.41 -6.68
C ALA A 83 -23.30 13.55 -8.21
N LYS A 84 -22.50 12.75 -8.92
CA LYS A 84 -22.35 12.81 -10.38
C LYS A 84 -23.28 11.86 -11.14
N GLY A 85 -23.98 10.95 -10.47
CA GLY A 85 -24.85 9.96 -11.09
C GLY A 85 -24.10 8.92 -11.93
N VAL A 86 -22.94 8.48 -11.43
CA VAL A 86 -22.07 7.48 -12.07
C VAL A 86 -21.93 6.27 -11.13
N PRO A 87 -21.95 5.02 -11.63
CA PRO A 87 -21.74 3.84 -10.78
C PRO A 87 -20.39 3.87 -10.06
N VAL A 88 -20.39 3.60 -8.75
CA VAL A 88 -19.18 3.55 -7.90
C VAL A 88 -18.14 2.58 -8.45
N SER A 89 -18.58 1.45 -9.01
CA SER A 89 -17.70 0.42 -9.58
C SER A 89 -16.87 0.89 -10.78
N LEU A 90 -17.23 2.01 -11.38
CA LEU A 90 -16.51 2.60 -12.52
C LEU A 90 -15.57 3.72 -12.10
N LEU A 91 -15.63 4.20 -10.85
CA LEU A 91 -14.74 5.25 -10.37
C LEU A 91 -13.48 4.65 -9.76
N THR A 92 -12.33 5.17 -10.20
CA THR A 92 -11.01 4.81 -9.70
C THR A 92 -10.29 6.07 -9.24
N GLY A 93 -9.53 5.96 -8.16
CA GLY A 93 -8.85 7.07 -7.52
C GLY A 93 -8.96 7.01 -6.00
N SER A 94 -8.17 7.84 -5.34
CA SER A 94 -8.20 8.00 -3.88
C SER A 94 -8.46 9.45 -3.45
N THR A 95 -8.31 10.42 -4.35
CA THR A 95 -8.53 11.84 -4.07
C THR A 95 -9.83 12.34 -4.69
N GLN A 96 -10.44 13.36 -4.08
CA GLN A 96 -11.68 13.94 -4.58
C GLN A 96 -11.54 14.46 -6.02
N ALA A 97 -10.45 15.18 -6.32
CA ALA A 97 -10.22 15.75 -7.64
C ALA A 97 -10.09 14.68 -8.74
N GLU A 98 -9.38 13.57 -8.47
CA GLU A 98 -9.28 12.44 -9.40
C GLU A 98 -10.65 11.81 -9.66
N LEU A 99 -11.44 11.60 -8.59
CA LEU A 99 -12.75 10.98 -8.68
C LEU A 99 -13.74 11.84 -9.46
N GLU A 100 -13.73 13.14 -9.23
CA GLU A 100 -14.58 14.10 -9.94
C GLU A 100 -14.22 14.18 -11.42
N ALA A 101 -12.92 14.34 -11.73
CA ALA A 101 -12.45 14.37 -13.11
C ALA A 101 -12.77 13.08 -13.86
N HIS A 102 -12.61 11.92 -13.21
CA HIS A 102 -12.95 10.63 -13.81
C HIS A 102 -14.46 10.47 -14.01
N ALA A 103 -15.27 10.91 -13.05
CA ALA A 103 -16.72 10.92 -13.20
C ALA A 103 -17.18 11.79 -14.38
N ASP A 104 -16.59 12.98 -14.53
CA ASP A 104 -16.90 13.90 -15.62
C ASP A 104 -16.48 13.34 -16.99
N ALA A 105 -15.33 12.67 -17.06
CA ALA A 105 -14.91 11.95 -18.25
C ALA A 105 -15.90 10.84 -18.64
N LEU A 106 -16.41 10.07 -17.66
CA LEU A 106 -17.41 9.03 -17.90
C LEU A 106 -18.76 9.58 -18.36
N ILE A 107 -19.19 10.72 -17.81
CA ILE A 107 -20.40 11.41 -18.25
C ILE A 107 -20.26 11.88 -19.70
N THR A 108 -19.11 12.46 -20.04
CA THR A 108 -18.82 12.97 -21.39
C THR A 108 -18.84 11.82 -22.41
N PHE A 109 -18.12 10.74 -22.12
CA PHE A 109 -18.11 9.54 -22.97
C PHE A 109 -19.50 8.91 -23.16
N ARG A 110 -20.33 8.91 -22.11
CA ARG A 110 -21.72 8.44 -22.19
C ARG A 110 -22.56 9.33 -23.12
N GLY A 111 -22.36 10.65 -23.09
CA GLY A 111 -23.03 11.60 -23.98
C GLY A 111 -22.65 11.42 -25.45
N GLU A 112 -21.36 11.25 -25.75
CA GLU A 112 -20.85 11.01 -27.11
C GLU A 112 -21.41 9.72 -27.73
N LYS A 113 -21.53 8.65 -26.93
CA LYS A 113 -22.11 7.38 -27.39
C LYS A 113 -23.61 7.46 -27.68
N GLN A 114 -24.37 8.25 -26.94
CA GLN A 114 -25.80 8.43 -27.22
C GLN A 114 -26.04 9.22 -28.51
N ALA A 115 -25.17 10.18 -28.84
CA ALA A 115 -25.28 10.98 -30.06
C ALA A 115 -24.95 10.21 -31.35
N THR A 116 -24.28 9.05 -31.23
CA THR A 116 -23.76 8.26 -32.36
C THR A 116 -24.58 7.00 -32.66
N GLY A 117 -25.71 6.79 -31.96
CA GLY A 117 -26.67 5.76 -32.35
C GLY A 117 -27.14 6.01 -33.79
N LEU A 118 -26.93 5.03 -34.69
CA LEU A 118 -27.42 5.10 -36.07
C LEU A 118 -28.94 5.24 -36.04
N VAL A 119 -29.44 6.46 -36.23
CA VAL A 119 -30.87 6.66 -36.50
C VAL A 119 -31.12 6.20 -37.93
N VAL A 120 -31.58 4.97 -38.10
CA VAL A 120 -32.13 4.53 -39.37
C VAL A 120 -33.44 5.31 -39.57
N PRO A 121 -33.58 6.19 -40.58
CA PRO A 121 -34.71 7.12 -40.67
C PRO A 121 -36.11 6.48 -40.89
N LYS A 122 -36.23 5.15 -40.76
CA LYS A 122 -37.43 4.37 -41.06
C LYS A 122 -37.63 3.14 -40.18
N GLU A 123 -37.04 3.08 -38.99
CA GLU A 123 -37.44 2.03 -38.03
C GLU A 123 -38.88 2.29 -37.55
N GLY A 124 -39.76 1.29 -37.71
CA GLY A 124 -41.18 1.37 -37.36
C GLY A 124 -42.14 1.80 -38.47
N SER A 125 -41.65 2.30 -39.62
CA SER A 125 -42.51 2.49 -40.80
C SER A 125 -42.58 1.20 -41.61
N THR A 126 -43.33 0.20 -41.12
CA THR A 126 -43.86 -0.79 -42.05
C THR A 126 -44.81 -0.03 -42.96
N SER A 127 -44.43 0.22 -44.22
CA SER A 127 -45.42 0.66 -45.19
C SER A 127 -46.51 -0.39 -45.15
N THR A 128 -47.73 -0.01 -44.75
CA THR A 128 -48.90 -0.86 -44.94
C THR A 128 -48.89 -1.22 -46.41
N PRO A 129 -48.66 -2.49 -46.76
CA PRO A 129 -48.46 -2.83 -48.15
C PRO A 129 -49.77 -2.56 -48.88
N LYS A 130 -49.71 -1.75 -49.94
CA LYS A 130 -50.87 -1.45 -50.78
C LYS A 130 -51.50 -2.77 -51.23
N PRO A 131 -52.82 -2.96 -51.09
CA PRO A 131 -53.47 -4.15 -51.62
C PRO A 131 -53.22 -4.16 -53.14
N SER A 132 -52.51 -5.19 -53.60
CA SER A 132 -52.34 -5.47 -55.02
C SER A 132 -53.26 -6.63 -55.39
N ASN A 133 -53.79 -6.60 -56.61
CA ASN A 133 -54.69 -7.63 -57.12
C ASN A 133 -54.07 -9.04 -57.01
N GLU A 134 -52.74 -9.14 -57.11
CA GLU A 134 -52.00 -10.40 -56.93
C GLU A 134 -52.10 -10.94 -55.51
N ARG A 135 -52.07 -10.08 -54.49
CA ARG A 135 -52.23 -10.50 -53.09
C ARG A 135 -53.65 -10.92 -52.78
N GLU A 136 -54.64 -10.28 -53.39
CA GLU A 136 -56.05 -10.70 -53.28
C GLU A 136 -56.29 -12.04 -54.00
N PHE A 137 -55.73 -12.21 -55.20
CA PHE A 137 -55.81 -13.45 -55.95
C PHE A 137 -55.18 -14.64 -55.20
N VAL A 138 -53.99 -14.45 -54.62
CA VAL A 138 -53.32 -15.47 -53.80
C VAL A 138 -54.12 -15.79 -52.54
N LYS A 139 -54.72 -14.79 -51.88
CA LYS A 139 -55.58 -15.02 -50.72
C LYS A 139 -56.86 -15.79 -51.09
N GLN A 140 -57.41 -15.57 -52.28
CA GLN A 140 -58.61 -16.28 -52.74
C GLN A 140 -58.30 -17.72 -53.20
N LEU A 141 -57.11 -17.97 -53.76
CA LEU A 141 -56.66 -19.29 -54.17
C LEU A 141 -56.21 -20.18 -53.01
N PHE A 142 -55.56 -19.61 -51.99
CA PHE A 142 -54.96 -20.37 -50.87
C PHE A 142 -55.66 -20.16 -49.52
N GLY A 143 -56.51 -19.14 -49.36
CA GLY A 143 -57.28 -18.89 -48.14
C GLY A 143 -58.65 -19.55 -48.09
N SER A 144 -59.13 -20.09 -49.23
CA SER A 144 -60.39 -20.82 -49.32
C SER A 144 -60.19 -22.33 -49.16
N LYS A 145 -59.69 -22.76 -48.00
CA LYS A 145 -59.72 -24.18 -47.62
C LYS A 145 -59.83 -24.33 -46.11
N GLY A 146 -61.06 -24.55 -45.65
CA GLY A 146 -61.34 -24.87 -44.24
C GLY A 146 -62.78 -24.62 -43.81
N ASP A 147 -63.75 -25.14 -44.55
CA ASP A 147 -65.02 -25.65 -44.01
C ASP A 147 -65.29 -27.00 -44.68
#